data_AF-A0A962H9M8-F1
#
_entry.id   AF-A0A962H9M8-F1
#
_cell.length_a   1.000
_cell.length_b   1.000
_cell.length_c   1.000
_cell.angle_alpha   90.00
_cell.angle_beta   90.00
_cell.angle_gamma   90.00
#
_symmetry.space_group_name_H-M   'P 1'
#
loop_
_entity.id
_entity.type
_entity.pdbx_description
1 polymer ?
#
loop_
_entity_poly.entity_id
_entity_poly.type
_entity_poly.pdbx_seq_one_letter_code
_entity_poly.pdbx_strand_id
1 'polypeptide(L)'
;AGERGLFTAVGDDDQSIYAWRGANPENLAQLGQDYPNLRIVKLEQNYRCAQRILRAANAVIGQNPHLHPKKLWSALPDGDPIRIVARGSDTDEAEFVAAEISHRQLIDKCTPRDFAVLFRGNHQARSLELALRVLKVPYHLSGATSFFDRQEIKDVMAYLRLLANPEDDAAFVRAVATPRRDVGAATLEKLAEAARSRGLPLAKAAGSHTLLATLTPRAARALSAFSEQLDGWRKLSSNVRPRALIEQLIRESGLIQHWREDSKRPEMAERRQAQVQAFLEWIGDRRENSLGALLTQLMLESQDDEPGDRVRLMTLHSAKGLEFRHVFLVGCEDGLLP
;
A
#
# COMPACT_ATOMS: atom_id res chain seq x y z
N ALA A 1 -5.53 -23.42 -35.76
CA ALA A 1 -6.13 -24.72 -35.41
C ALA A 1 -6.25 -25.65 -36.63
N GLY A 2 -5.29 -25.61 -37.57
CA GLY A 2 -5.41 -26.28 -38.87
C GLY A 2 -6.66 -25.83 -39.65
N GLU A 3 -6.88 -26.41 -40.84
CA GLU A 3 -8.05 -26.11 -41.67
C GLU A 3 -9.39 -26.55 -41.04
N ARG A 4 -9.34 -27.49 -40.09
CA ARG A 4 -10.55 -28.04 -39.44
C ARG A 4 -11.17 -27.09 -38.40
N GLY A 5 -10.42 -26.09 -37.91
CA GLY A 5 -10.95 -25.09 -36.99
C GLY A 5 -11.53 -25.65 -35.67
N LEU A 6 -11.02 -26.80 -35.18
CA LEU A 6 -11.53 -27.45 -33.97
C LEU A 6 -11.01 -26.77 -32.70
N PHE A 7 -11.55 -25.61 -32.38
CA PHE A 7 -11.26 -24.89 -31.14
C PHE A 7 -12.50 -24.17 -30.63
N THR A 8 -12.45 -23.78 -29.35
CA THR A 8 -13.41 -22.88 -28.74
C THR A 8 -12.62 -21.74 -28.12
N ALA A 9 -12.97 -20.51 -28.47
CA ALA A 9 -12.39 -19.30 -27.91
C ALA A 9 -13.49 -18.54 -27.15
N VAL A 10 -13.11 -17.94 -26.03
CA VAL A 10 -13.99 -17.09 -25.22
C VAL A 10 -13.28 -15.76 -25.02
N GLY A 11 -14.00 -14.67 -25.25
CA GLY A 11 -13.46 -13.32 -25.15
C GLY A 11 -14.57 -12.28 -25.12
N ASP A 12 -14.20 -11.08 -24.70
CA ASP A 12 -15.06 -9.92 -24.69
C ASP A 12 -14.25 -8.74 -25.27
N ASP A 13 -14.71 -8.23 -26.41
CA ASP A 13 -14.10 -7.09 -27.12
C ASP A 13 -14.11 -5.81 -26.28
N ASP A 14 -15.16 -5.59 -25.50
CA ASP A 14 -15.32 -4.42 -24.63
C ASP A 14 -14.42 -4.47 -23.38
N GLN A 15 -13.80 -5.63 -23.10
CA GLN A 15 -12.88 -5.83 -21.96
C GLN A 15 -11.40 -5.96 -22.37
N SER A 16 -11.06 -5.54 -23.59
CA SER A 16 -9.67 -5.53 -24.07
C SER A 16 -8.87 -4.33 -23.55
N ILE A 17 -8.27 -4.48 -22.37
CA ILE A 17 -7.55 -3.40 -21.65
C ILE A 17 -6.01 -3.55 -21.64
N TYR A 18 -5.47 -4.49 -22.44
CA TYR A 18 -4.02 -4.76 -22.49
C TYR A 18 -3.38 -4.40 -23.83
N ALA A 19 -3.94 -3.44 -24.57
CA ALA A 19 -3.39 -2.99 -25.85
C ALA A 19 -1.93 -2.54 -25.75
N TRP A 20 -1.55 -1.89 -24.64
CA TRP A 20 -0.18 -1.48 -24.33
C TRP A 20 0.80 -2.65 -24.10
N ARG A 21 0.31 -3.88 -23.89
CA ARG A 21 1.11 -5.11 -23.85
C ARG A 21 1.06 -5.89 -25.17
N GLY A 22 0.52 -5.29 -26.24
CA GLY A 22 0.43 -5.90 -27.57
C GLY A 22 -0.85 -6.73 -27.80
N ALA A 23 -1.86 -6.64 -26.93
CA ALA A 23 -3.16 -7.25 -27.22
C ALA A 23 -3.85 -6.47 -28.35
N ASN A 24 -4.15 -7.12 -29.47
CA ASN A 24 -4.86 -6.50 -30.58
C ASN A 24 -6.35 -6.91 -30.57
N PRO A 25 -7.30 -5.98 -30.32
CA PRO A 25 -8.73 -6.26 -30.44
C PRO A 25 -9.14 -6.77 -31.83
N GLU A 26 -8.39 -6.39 -32.87
CA GLU A 26 -8.62 -6.84 -34.26
C GLU A 26 -8.50 -8.35 -34.42
N ASN A 27 -7.79 -9.04 -33.51
CA ASN A 27 -7.70 -10.50 -33.53
C ASN A 27 -9.08 -11.17 -33.47
N LEU A 28 -10.06 -10.57 -32.78
CA LEU A 28 -11.44 -11.09 -32.75
C LEU A 28 -12.14 -10.89 -34.10
N ALA A 29 -11.91 -9.76 -34.78
CA ALA A 29 -12.44 -9.51 -36.12
C ALA A 29 -11.81 -10.46 -37.16
N GLN A 30 -10.50 -10.64 -37.08
CA GLN A 30 -9.73 -11.50 -37.97
C GLN A 30 -10.10 -12.97 -37.76
N LEU A 31 -10.45 -13.39 -36.54
CA LEU A 31 -10.92 -14.75 -36.26
C LEU A 31 -12.14 -15.14 -37.12
N GLY A 32 -13.07 -14.19 -37.36
CA GLY A 32 -14.22 -14.40 -38.23
C GLY A 32 -13.86 -14.51 -39.72
N GLN A 33 -12.73 -13.92 -40.14
CA GLN A 33 -12.22 -14.00 -41.51
C GLN A 33 -11.41 -15.30 -41.72
N ASP A 34 -10.55 -15.64 -40.76
CA ASP A 34 -9.69 -16.83 -40.82
C ASP A 34 -10.49 -18.13 -40.71
N TYR A 35 -11.62 -18.12 -40.01
CA TYR A 35 -12.50 -19.28 -39.84
C TYR A 35 -13.95 -18.93 -40.22
N PRO A 36 -14.31 -18.96 -41.52
CA PRO A 36 -15.65 -18.57 -41.99
C PRO A 36 -16.82 -19.38 -41.42
N ASN A 37 -16.54 -20.61 -40.97
CA ASN A 37 -17.52 -21.51 -40.34
C ASN A 37 -17.64 -21.30 -38.81
N LEU A 38 -16.99 -20.27 -38.25
CA LEU A 38 -17.03 -19.98 -36.82
C LEU A 38 -18.46 -19.66 -36.37
N ARG A 39 -18.97 -20.44 -35.42
CA ARG A 39 -20.26 -20.15 -34.79
C ARG A 39 -20.06 -19.17 -33.64
N ILE A 40 -20.59 -17.96 -33.79
CA ILE A 40 -20.59 -16.96 -32.72
C ILE A 40 -21.79 -17.20 -31.81
N VAL A 41 -21.54 -17.40 -30.52
CA VAL A 41 -22.57 -17.50 -29.47
C VAL A 41 -22.40 -16.32 -28.53
N LYS A 42 -23.44 -15.48 -28.42
CA LYS A 42 -23.43 -14.32 -27.53
C LYS A 42 -24.06 -14.69 -26.20
N LEU A 43 -23.34 -14.41 -25.10
CA LEU A 43 -23.85 -14.58 -23.74
C LEU A 43 -24.23 -13.21 -23.20
N GLU A 44 -25.52 -12.89 -23.20
CA GLU A 44 -26.02 -11.55 -22.87
C GLU A 44 -26.57 -11.43 -21.45
N GLN A 45 -26.80 -12.55 -20.77
CA GLN A 45 -27.26 -12.55 -19.39
C GLN A 45 -26.08 -12.43 -18.43
N ASN A 46 -26.05 -11.35 -17.66
CA ASN A 46 -25.12 -11.13 -16.56
C ASN A 46 -25.72 -11.68 -15.26
N TYR A 47 -24.92 -12.50 -14.57
CA TYR A 47 -25.31 -13.14 -13.30
C TYR A 47 -24.64 -12.50 -12.08
N ARG A 48 -23.78 -11.50 -12.29
CA ARG A 48 -22.92 -10.89 -11.26
C ARG A 48 -23.53 -9.62 -10.66
N CYS A 49 -24.00 -8.73 -11.53
CA CYS A 49 -24.35 -7.36 -11.17
C CYS A 49 -25.86 -7.14 -11.17
N ALA A 50 -26.32 -6.32 -10.24
CA ALA A 50 -27.68 -5.78 -10.23
C ALA A 50 -27.97 -4.95 -11.50
N GLN A 51 -29.25 -4.81 -11.84
CA GLN A 51 -29.63 -4.13 -13.09
C GLN A 51 -29.13 -2.69 -13.18
N ARG A 52 -29.09 -1.95 -12.07
CA ARG A 52 -28.64 -0.55 -12.06
C ARG A 52 -27.18 -0.39 -12.45
N ILE A 53 -26.30 -1.24 -11.92
CA ILE A 53 -24.87 -1.26 -12.28
C ILE A 53 -24.72 -1.59 -13.77
N LEU A 54 -25.47 -2.58 -14.25
CA LEU A 54 -25.38 -3.01 -15.64
C LEU A 54 -25.90 -1.94 -16.62
N ARG A 55 -26.96 -1.21 -16.26
CA ARG A 55 -27.44 -0.07 -17.05
C ARG A 55 -26.38 1.03 -17.17
N ALA A 56 -25.69 1.36 -16.08
CA ALA A 56 -24.61 2.35 -16.11
C ALA A 56 -23.44 1.87 -16.99
N ALA A 57 -23.01 0.61 -16.85
CA ALA A 57 -21.96 0.03 -17.68
C ALA A 57 -22.33 0.04 -19.17
N ASN A 58 -23.55 -0.39 -19.52
CA ASN A 58 -24.05 -0.38 -20.90
C ASN A 58 -24.12 1.05 -21.48
N ALA A 59 -24.47 2.05 -20.67
CA ALA A 59 -24.55 3.44 -21.12
C ALA A 59 -23.17 4.05 -21.42
N VAL A 60 -22.15 3.69 -20.62
CA VAL A 60 -20.76 4.13 -20.85
C VAL A 60 -20.16 3.43 -22.07
N ILE A 61 -20.27 2.09 -22.13
CA ILE A 61 -19.64 1.30 -23.18
C ILE A 61 -20.28 1.56 -24.55
N GLY A 62 -21.58 1.88 -24.59
CA GLY A 62 -22.31 2.22 -25.82
C GLY A 62 -21.85 3.47 -26.55
N GLN A 63 -20.93 4.26 -25.97
CA GLN A 63 -20.27 5.37 -26.64
C GLN A 63 -19.11 4.92 -27.56
N ASN A 64 -18.64 3.69 -27.40
CA ASN A 64 -17.53 3.13 -28.18
C ASN A 64 -18.05 2.43 -29.45
N PRO A 65 -17.23 2.33 -30.51
CA PRO A 65 -17.54 1.48 -31.65
C PRO A 65 -17.52 0.00 -31.23
N HIS A 66 -18.54 -0.76 -31.59
CA HIS A 66 -18.63 -2.19 -31.29
C HIS A 66 -18.49 -3.05 -32.54
N LEU A 67 -17.59 -4.03 -32.48
CA LEU A 67 -17.46 -5.04 -33.51
C LEU A 67 -18.63 -6.03 -33.48
N HIS A 68 -19.05 -6.42 -32.26
CA HIS A 68 -20.16 -7.33 -32.05
C HIS A 68 -21.22 -6.68 -31.14
N PRO A 69 -22.32 -6.15 -31.70
CA PRO A 69 -23.35 -5.53 -30.88
C PRO A 69 -23.96 -6.57 -29.95
N LYS A 70 -23.97 -6.26 -28.66
CA LYS A 70 -24.53 -7.08 -27.57
C LYS A 70 -25.11 -6.15 -26.52
N LYS A 71 -26.20 -6.57 -25.88
CA LYS A 71 -26.78 -5.79 -24.79
C LYS A 71 -26.92 -6.67 -23.56
N LEU A 72 -26.06 -6.42 -22.58
CA LEU A 72 -26.09 -7.20 -21.35
C LEU A 72 -27.34 -6.86 -20.53
N TRP A 73 -27.99 -7.89 -19.98
CA TRP A 73 -29.13 -7.76 -19.07
C TRP A 73 -28.95 -8.62 -17.82
N SER A 74 -29.66 -8.31 -16.73
CA SER A 74 -29.57 -9.03 -15.46
C SER A 74 -30.96 -9.38 -14.93
N ALA A 75 -31.11 -10.59 -14.40
CA ALA A 75 -32.31 -11.06 -13.72
C ALA A 75 -32.37 -10.64 -12.24
N LEU A 76 -31.27 -10.10 -11.70
CA LEU A 76 -31.20 -9.63 -10.33
C LEU A 76 -32.07 -8.38 -10.12
N PRO A 77 -32.49 -8.08 -8.87
CA PRO A 77 -33.17 -6.82 -8.55
C PRO A 77 -32.35 -5.59 -8.94
N ASP A 78 -32.99 -4.42 -8.90
CA ASP A 78 -32.34 -3.17 -9.32
C ASP A 78 -31.09 -2.81 -8.50
N GLY A 79 -31.09 -3.20 -7.22
CA GLY A 79 -30.00 -2.95 -6.28
C GLY A 79 -29.96 -1.50 -5.76
N ASP A 80 -28.94 -1.22 -4.97
CA ASP A 80 -28.73 0.09 -4.35
C ASP A 80 -28.32 1.16 -5.38
N PRO A 81 -28.62 2.45 -5.13
CA PRO A 81 -28.12 3.55 -5.95
C PRO A 81 -26.59 3.59 -6.02
N ILE A 82 -26.07 3.80 -7.25
CA ILE A 82 -24.67 4.19 -7.44
C ILE A 82 -24.49 5.58 -6.84
N ARG A 83 -23.58 5.70 -5.88
CA ARG A 83 -23.26 6.97 -5.20
C ARG A 83 -22.06 7.62 -5.89
N ILE A 84 -22.20 8.89 -6.23
CA ILE A 84 -21.11 9.74 -6.70
C ILE A 84 -20.87 10.79 -5.63
N VAL A 85 -19.64 10.89 -5.15
CA VAL A 85 -19.28 11.77 -4.03
C VAL A 85 -18.04 12.54 -4.40
N ALA A 86 -18.19 13.85 -4.63
CA ALA A 86 -17.07 14.75 -4.88
C ALA A 86 -16.36 15.09 -3.56
N ARG A 87 -15.02 15.16 -3.61
CA ARG A 87 -14.14 15.38 -2.46
C ARG A 87 -13.15 16.50 -2.76
N GLY A 88 -12.65 17.14 -1.70
CA GLY A 88 -11.82 18.35 -1.85
C GLY A 88 -10.36 18.07 -2.20
N SER A 89 -9.87 16.87 -1.89
CA SER A 89 -8.52 16.40 -2.18
C SER A 89 -8.46 14.88 -2.25
N ASP A 90 -7.34 14.35 -2.76
CA ASP A 90 -7.03 12.92 -2.76
C ASP A 90 -7.03 12.30 -1.35
N THR A 91 -6.66 13.10 -0.35
CA THR A 91 -6.63 12.71 1.06
C THR A 91 -8.03 12.68 1.64
N ASP A 92 -8.87 13.69 1.37
CA ASP A 92 -10.29 13.70 1.77
C ASP A 92 -11.07 12.54 1.11
N GLU A 93 -10.78 12.24 -0.16
CA GLU A 93 -11.33 11.07 -0.85
C GLU A 93 -10.93 9.75 -0.15
N ALA A 94 -9.64 9.58 0.15
CA ALA A 94 -9.15 8.38 0.81
C ALA A 94 -9.72 8.20 2.23
N GLU A 95 -9.79 9.28 3.01
CA GLU A 95 -10.37 9.27 4.35
C GLU A 95 -11.88 8.95 4.31
N PHE A 96 -12.61 9.51 3.35
CA PHE A 96 -14.01 9.16 3.13
C PHE A 96 -14.20 7.69 2.77
N VAL A 97 -13.40 7.16 1.85
CA VAL A 97 -13.49 5.75 1.44
C VAL A 97 -13.22 4.83 2.63
N ALA A 98 -12.17 5.09 3.40
CA ALA A 98 -11.84 4.30 4.58
C ALA A 98 -12.97 4.36 5.64
N ALA A 99 -13.54 5.56 5.86
CA ALA A 99 -14.66 5.75 6.80
C ALA A 99 -15.93 5.02 6.35
N GLU A 100 -16.26 5.09 5.06
CA GLU A 100 -17.41 4.38 4.49
C GLU A 100 -17.23 2.87 4.57
N ILE A 101 -16.04 2.33 4.29
CA ILE A 101 -15.75 0.90 4.45
C ILE A 101 -15.96 0.48 5.91
N SER A 102 -15.38 1.20 6.87
CA SER A 102 -15.53 0.92 8.30
C SER A 102 -17.00 0.96 8.74
N HIS A 103 -17.74 1.97 8.29
CA HIS A 103 -19.17 2.11 8.57
C HIS A 103 -20.00 0.95 8.01
N ARG A 104 -19.72 0.55 6.76
CA ARG A 104 -20.40 -0.55 6.06
C ARG A 104 -20.11 -1.91 6.68
N GLN A 105 -18.89 -2.15 7.15
CA GLN A 105 -18.57 -3.36 7.91
C GLN A 105 -19.46 -3.51 9.15
N LEU A 106 -19.72 -2.41 9.86
CA LEU A 106 -20.55 -2.40 11.07
C LEU A 106 -22.04 -2.60 10.76
N ILE A 107 -22.58 -1.91 9.75
CA ILE A 107 -24.03 -1.95 9.45
C ILE A 107 -24.41 -3.20 8.66
N ASP A 108 -23.69 -3.50 7.58
CA ASP A 108 -24.06 -4.54 6.62
C ASP A 108 -23.53 -5.93 7.01
N LYS A 109 -22.82 -6.02 8.16
CA LYS A 109 -22.11 -7.21 8.65
C LYS A 109 -21.19 -7.82 7.58
N CYS A 110 -20.56 -6.96 6.79
CA CYS A 110 -19.63 -7.36 5.74
C CYS A 110 -18.23 -7.57 6.32
N THR A 111 -17.46 -8.42 5.65
CA THR A 111 -16.06 -8.69 5.96
C THR A 111 -15.15 -7.81 5.09
N PRO A 112 -13.96 -7.38 5.55
CA PRO A 112 -13.03 -6.59 4.75
C PRO A 112 -12.78 -7.13 3.32
N ARG A 113 -12.75 -8.45 3.11
CA ARG A 113 -12.63 -9.07 1.77
C ARG A 113 -13.74 -8.75 0.78
N ASP A 114 -14.91 -8.31 1.26
CA ASP A 114 -16.06 -7.97 0.43
C ASP A 114 -15.89 -6.64 -0.32
N PHE A 115 -14.85 -5.88 0.04
CA PHE A 115 -14.56 -4.55 -0.46
C PHE A 115 -13.35 -4.52 -1.40
N ALA A 116 -13.49 -3.79 -2.51
CA ALA A 116 -12.38 -3.39 -3.35
C ALA A 116 -12.37 -1.88 -3.60
N VAL A 117 -11.19 -1.29 -3.62
CA VAL A 117 -10.94 0.09 -4.05
C VAL A 117 -10.08 0.03 -5.31
N LEU A 118 -10.64 0.56 -6.39
CA LEU A 118 -10.07 0.55 -7.72
C LEU A 118 -9.58 1.95 -8.09
N PHE A 119 -8.34 2.04 -8.57
CA PHE A 119 -7.71 3.28 -9.01
C PHE A 119 -7.02 3.11 -10.37
N ARG A 120 -6.66 4.22 -11.02
CA ARG A 120 -5.98 4.19 -12.32
C ARG A 120 -4.52 3.79 -12.20
N GLY A 121 -3.81 4.36 -11.22
CA GLY A 121 -2.36 4.22 -11.07
C GLY A 121 -1.92 3.97 -9.63
N ASN A 122 -0.85 3.20 -9.45
CA ASN A 122 -0.35 2.79 -8.12
C ASN A 122 0.06 3.96 -7.21
N HIS A 123 0.27 5.17 -7.76
CA HIS A 123 0.57 6.35 -6.94
C HIS A 123 -0.62 6.76 -6.06
N GLN A 124 -1.86 6.47 -6.49
CA GLN A 124 -3.09 6.75 -5.73
C GLN A 124 -3.27 5.81 -4.52
N ALA A 125 -2.56 4.67 -4.49
CA ALA A 125 -2.68 3.72 -3.39
C ALA A 125 -2.20 4.31 -2.05
N ARG A 126 -1.24 5.24 -2.07
CA ARG A 126 -0.59 5.76 -0.86
C ARG A 126 -1.57 6.41 0.12
N SER A 127 -2.42 7.33 -0.35
CA SER A 127 -3.40 8.02 0.50
C SER A 127 -4.43 7.04 1.07
N LEU A 128 -4.87 6.07 0.26
CA LEU A 128 -5.76 4.98 0.67
C LEU A 128 -5.13 4.10 1.76
N GLU A 129 -3.89 3.65 1.55
CA GLU A 129 -3.14 2.84 2.53
C GLU A 129 -3.02 3.56 3.87
N LEU A 130 -2.73 4.87 3.85
CA LEU A 130 -2.63 5.70 5.03
C LEU A 130 -3.98 5.84 5.75
N ALA A 131 -5.05 6.17 5.03
CA ALA A 131 -6.40 6.33 5.58
C ALA A 131 -6.94 5.03 6.19
N LEU A 132 -6.74 3.89 5.52
CA LEU A 132 -7.17 2.58 6.02
C LEU A 132 -6.42 2.17 7.28
N ARG A 133 -5.10 2.44 7.37
CA ARG A 133 -4.33 2.17 8.61
C ARG A 133 -4.87 2.96 9.79
N VAL A 134 -5.16 4.24 9.60
CA VAL A 134 -5.68 5.10 10.68
C VAL A 134 -6.97 4.55 11.28
N LEU A 135 -7.87 4.06 10.44
CA LEU A 135 -9.12 3.44 10.88
C LEU A 135 -8.98 1.94 11.21
N LYS A 136 -7.75 1.42 11.23
CA LYS A 136 -7.43 0.02 11.50
C LYS A 136 -8.16 -0.97 10.60
N VAL A 137 -8.41 -0.58 9.35
CA VAL A 137 -9.04 -1.42 8.34
C VAL A 137 -7.94 -2.24 7.64
N PRO A 138 -7.99 -3.58 7.69
CA PRO A 138 -6.99 -4.42 7.05
C PRO A 138 -7.12 -4.36 5.52
N TYR A 139 -6.01 -4.24 4.82
CA TYR A 139 -5.98 -4.16 3.36
C TYR A 139 -4.84 -4.98 2.74
N HIS A 140 -4.97 -5.25 1.44
CA HIS A 140 -3.96 -5.88 0.61
C HIS A 140 -3.83 -5.14 -0.73
N LEU A 141 -2.62 -4.68 -1.04
CA LEU A 141 -2.29 -3.99 -2.29
C LEU A 141 -1.88 -5.00 -3.37
N SER A 142 -2.68 -5.09 -4.43
CA SER A 142 -2.47 -6.07 -5.50
C SER A 142 -1.61 -5.50 -6.62
N GLY A 143 -0.50 -6.19 -6.95
CA GLY A 143 0.36 -5.83 -8.08
C GLY A 143 1.30 -4.64 -7.84
N ALA A 144 1.47 -4.22 -6.59
CA ALA A 144 2.44 -3.21 -6.19
C ALA A 144 2.94 -3.45 -4.76
N THR A 145 4.14 -2.96 -4.45
CA THR A 145 4.66 -2.96 -3.08
C THR A 145 3.95 -1.89 -2.26
N SER A 146 3.46 -2.27 -1.08
CA SER A 146 2.85 -1.34 -0.12
C SER A 146 3.77 -0.15 0.15
N PHE A 147 3.19 1.03 0.34
CA PHE A 147 3.93 2.21 0.76
C PHE A 147 4.78 1.96 2.02
N PHE A 148 4.21 1.25 3.00
CA PHE A 148 4.88 0.92 4.26
C PHE A 148 5.90 -0.20 4.12
N ASP A 149 5.89 -0.93 3.00
CA ASP A 149 6.88 -1.96 2.72
C ASP A 149 8.17 -1.43 2.09
N ARG A 150 8.17 -0.16 1.67
CA ARG A 150 9.35 0.51 1.11
C ARG A 150 10.45 0.63 2.15
N GLN A 151 11.70 0.42 1.72
CA GLN A 151 12.85 0.39 2.62
C GLN A 151 13.00 1.69 3.41
N GLU A 152 12.91 2.83 2.72
CA GLU A 152 13.02 4.17 3.30
C GLU A 152 11.93 4.45 4.33
N ILE A 153 10.70 3.95 4.11
CA ILE A 153 9.60 4.09 5.07
C ILE A 153 9.81 3.14 6.25
N LYS A 154 10.23 1.88 6.03
CA LYS A 154 10.57 0.95 7.11
C LYS A 154 11.72 1.47 7.98
N ASP A 155 12.70 2.14 7.40
CA ASP A 155 13.82 2.74 8.13
C ASP A 155 13.31 3.81 9.08
N VAL A 156 12.58 4.82 8.56
CA VAL A 156 11.98 5.87 9.40
C VAL A 156 11.08 5.25 10.47
N MET A 157 10.21 4.32 10.10
CA MET A 157 9.30 3.66 11.03
C MET A 157 10.01 2.87 12.13
N ALA A 158 11.17 2.27 11.87
CA ALA A 158 11.96 1.61 12.92
C ALA A 158 12.44 2.59 13.99
N TYR A 159 12.90 3.78 13.60
CA TYR A 159 13.24 4.82 14.59
C TYR A 159 12.00 5.24 15.38
N LEU A 160 10.87 5.49 14.72
CA LEU A 160 9.66 5.95 15.41
C LEU A 160 9.13 4.89 16.38
N ARG A 161 9.09 3.62 15.96
CA ARG A 161 8.76 2.48 16.81
C ARG A 161 9.65 2.43 18.04
N LEU A 162 10.95 2.58 17.85
CA LEU A 162 11.92 2.55 18.95
C LEU A 162 11.78 3.74 19.90
N LEU A 163 11.42 4.92 19.39
CA LEU A 163 11.15 6.10 20.23
C LEU A 163 9.91 5.92 21.10
N ALA A 164 8.85 5.30 20.57
CA ALA A 164 7.62 5.07 21.32
C ALA A 164 7.67 3.80 22.19
N ASN A 165 8.35 2.75 21.73
CA ASN A 165 8.53 1.50 22.45
C ASN A 165 10.03 1.12 22.50
N PRO A 166 10.71 1.40 23.63
CA PRO A 166 12.09 0.97 23.85
C PRO A 166 12.32 -0.54 23.85
N GLU A 167 11.26 -1.32 23.94
CA GLU A 167 11.30 -2.78 24.04
C GLU A 167 11.14 -3.47 22.67
N ASP A 168 11.01 -2.69 21.60
CA ASP A 168 10.92 -3.20 20.24
C ASP A 168 12.31 -3.55 19.68
N ASP A 169 12.77 -4.76 20.00
CA ASP A 169 14.08 -5.27 19.58
C ASP A 169 14.20 -5.37 18.04
N ALA A 170 13.11 -5.66 17.33
CA ALA A 170 13.11 -5.71 15.86
C ALA A 170 13.33 -4.33 15.25
N ALA A 171 12.68 -3.31 15.80
CA ALA A 171 12.92 -1.92 15.43
C ALA A 171 14.34 -1.47 15.78
N PHE A 172 14.86 -1.88 16.95
CA PHE A 172 16.24 -1.59 17.35
C PHE A 172 17.26 -2.13 16.35
N VAL A 173 17.17 -3.41 16.00
CA VAL A 173 18.09 -4.07 15.05
C VAL A 173 18.10 -3.37 13.70
N ARG A 174 16.93 -2.94 13.20
CA ARG A 174 16.85 -2.18 11.94
C ARG A 174 17.44 -0.77 12.08
N ALA A 175 17.05 -0.03 13.12
CA ALA A 175 17.45 1.36 13.30
C ALA A 175 18.97 1.52 13.54
N VAL A 176 19.59 0.61 14.28
CA VAL A 176 21.04 0.65 14.53
C VAL A 176 21.85 0.29 13.27
N ALA A 177 21.31 -0.60 12.43
CA ALA A 177 21.95 -1.03 11.18
C ALA A 177 21.82 0.00 10.04
N THR A 178 20.86 0.92 10.12
CA THR A 178 20.54 1.89 9.06
C THR A 178 20.50 3.33 9.59
N PRO A 179 21.47 4.21 9.25
CA PRO A 179 22.71 3.95 8.50
C PRO A 179 23.67 2.94 9.15
N ARG A 180 24.63 2.45 8.35
CA ARG A 180 25.72 1.58 8.84
C ARG A 180 26.53 2.30 9.92
N ARG A 181 26.59 1.74 11.13
CA ARG A 181 27.24 2.34 12.31
C ARG A 181 28.42 1.54 12.89
N ASP A 182 29.25 0.89 12.07
CA ASP A 182 30.32 -0.01 12.57
C ASP A 182 29.81 -1.12 13.54
N VAL A 183 28.50 -1.36 13.55
CA VAL A 183 27.84 -2.41 14.33
C VAL A 183 27.47 -3.52 13.34
N GLY A 184 28.22 -4.62 13.38
CA GLY A 184 27.97 -5.80 12.55
C GLY A 184 27.05 -6.82 13.23
N ALA A 185 26.65 -7.85 12.48
CA ALA A 185 25.79 -8.93 12.97
C ALA A 185 26.35 -9.62 14.23
N ALA A 186 27.64 -9.95 14.23
CA ALA A 186 28.30 -10.57 15.38
C ALA A 186 28.28 -9.70 16.65
N THR A 187 28.30 -8.37 16.51
CA THR A 187 28.16 -7.44 17.64
C THR A 187 26.73 -7.48 18.18
N LEU A 188 25.74 -7.46 17.29
CA LEU A 188 24.32 -7.51 17.67
C LEU A 188 23.97 -8.83 18.35
N GLU A 189 24.52 -9.95 17.88
CA GLU A 189 24.35 -11.26 18.51
C GLU A 189 24.90 -11.28 19.94
N LYS A 190 26.13 -10.77 20.15
CA LYS A 190 26.74 -10.66 21.48
C LYS A 190 25.94 -9.73 22.40
N LEU A 191 25.46 -8.60 21.87
CA LEU A 191 24.60 -7.68 22.62
C LEU A 191 23.29 -8.37 23.01
N ALA A 192 22.67 -9.14 22.10
CA ALA A 192 21.43 -9.87 22.34
C ALA A 192 21.59 -11.01 23.35
N GLU A 193 22.70 -11.73 23.33
CA GLU A 193 23.05 -12.71 24.35
C GLU A 193 23.21 -12.06 25.73
N ALA A 194 23.97 -10.96 25.79
CA ALA A 194 24.18 -10.20 27.02
C ALA A 194 22.88 -9.60 27.56
N ALA A 195 22.01 -9.07 26.69
CA ALA A 195 20.70 -8.53 27.03
C ALA A 195 19.76 -9.61 27.57
N ARG A 196 19.69 -10.78 26.92
CA ARG A 196 18.89 -11.94 27.38
C ARG A 196 19.32 -12.43 28.75
N SER A 197 20.63 -12.50 29.02
CA SER A 197 21.13 -12.94 30.33
C SER A 197 20.66 -12.08 31.51
N ARG A 198 20.23 -10.84 31.23
CA ARG A 198 19.75 -9.87 32.23
C ARG A 198 18.27 -9.49 32.08
N GLY A 199 17.55 -10.11 31.12
CA GLY A 199 16.15 -9.78 30.84
C GLY A 199 15.95 -8.32 30.40
N LEU A 200 16.91 -7.73 29.69
CA LEU A 200 16.84 -6.35 29.22
C LEU A 200 16.54 -6.29 27.72
N PRO A 201 15.75 -5.32 27.24
CA PRO A 201 15.66 -4.99 25.82
C PRO A 201 17.00 -4.53 25.25
N LEU A 202 17.20 -4.72 23.94
CA LEU A 202 18.44 -4.37 23.24
C LEU A 202 18.79 -2.89 23.38
N ALA A 203 17.79 -2.00 23.33
CA ALA A 203 18.00 -0.57 23.47
C ALA A 203 18.56 -0.20 24.86
N LYS A 204 18.07 -0.84 25.93
CA LYS A 204 18.60 -0.63 27.29
C LYS A 204 19.98 -1.25 27.45
N ALA A 205 20.21 -2.40 26.81
CA ALA A 205 21.52 -3.06 26.84
C ALA A 205 22.60 -2.22 26.14
N ALA A 206 22.25 -1.58 25.03
CA ALA A 206 23.14 -0.69 24.27
C ALA A 206 23.56 0.56 25.05
N GLY A 207 22.76 1.02 26.02
CA GLY A 207 23.10 2.12 26.92
C GLY A 207 23.88 1.70 28.17
N SER A 208 24.09 0.40 28.41
CA SER A 208 24.74 -0.08 29.63
C SER A 208 26.26 -0.22 29.45
N HIS A 209 27.04 0.63 30.11
CA HIS A 209 28.51 0.55 30.11
C HIS A 209 29.04 -0.84 30.48
N THR A 210 28.40 -1.51 31.44
CA THR A 210 28.82 -2.86 31.86
C THR A 210 28.65 -3.92 30.78
N LEU A 211 27.62 -3.79 29.93
CA LEU A 211 27.37 -4.72 28.83
C LEU A 211 28.23 -4.38 27.63
N LEU A 212 28.39 -3.09 27.33
CA LEU A 212 29.27 -2.63 26.26
C LEU A 212 30.74 -3.00 26.47
N ALA A 213 31.19 -3.15 27.72
CA ALA A 213 32.55 -3.61 28.04
C ALA A 213 32.88 -5.02 27.50
N THR A 214 31.87 -5.83 27.18
CA THR A 214 32.05 -7.16 26.59
C THR A 214 32.27 -7.13 25.06
N LEU A 215 32.06 -5.96 24.45
CA LEU A 215 32.17 -5.74 23.00
C LEU A 215 33.51 -5.08 22.64
N THR A 216 33.80 -5.02 21.33
CA THR A 216 35.00 -4.30 20.87
C THR A 216 34.86 -2.79 21.14
N PRO A 217 35.95 -2.06 21.44
CA PRO A 217 35.89 -0.62 21.73
C PRO A 217 35.26 0.23 20.63
N ARG A 218 35.35 -0.21 19.37
CA ARG A 218 34.72 0.45 18.23
C ARG A 218 33.19 0.28 18.26
N ALA A 219 32.73 -0.96 18.44
CA ALA A 219 31.30 -1.26 18.49
C ALA A 219 30.63 -0.68 19.74
N ALA A 220 31.31 -0.73 20.90
CA ALA A 220 30.84 -0.15 22.14
C ALA A 220 30.59 1.37 22.01
N ARG A 221 31.53 2.10 21.40
CA ARG A 221 31.37 3.55 21.15
C ARG A 221 30.21 3.84 20.21
N ALA A 222 30.06 3.07 19.15
CA ALA A 222 28.95 3.24 18.21
C ALA A 222 27.57 3.01 18.85
N LEU A 223 27.43 1.96 19.68
CA LEU A 223 26.20 1.67 20.42
C LEU A 223 25.89 2.72 21.49
N SER A 224 26.90 3.20 22.21
CA SER A 224 26.74 4.30 23.18
C SER A 224 26.24 5.57 22.49
N ALA A 225 26.90 5.98 21.41
CA ALA A 225 26.53 7.18 20.66
C ALA A 225 25.10 7.07 20.08
N PHE A 226 24.71 5.89 19.58
CA PHE A 226 23.34 5.65 19.13
C PHE A 226 22.32 5.74 20.26
N SER A 227 22.63 5.18 21.43
CA SER A 227 21.76 5.24 22.61
C SER A 227 21.58 6.68 23.11
N GLU A 228 22.66 7.47 23.13
CA GLU A 228 22.61 8.90 23.48
C GLU A 228 21.75 9.71 22.50
N GLN A 229 21.87 9.46 21.19
CA GLN A 229 21.01 10.09 20.18
C GLN A 229 19.52 9.74 20.38
N LEU A 230 19.21 8.47 20.61
CA LEU A 230 17.84 8.03 20.88
C LEU A 230 17.26 8.71 22.12
N ASP A 231 18.02 8.79 23.21
CA ASP A 231 17.58 9.47 24.42
C ASP A 231 17.36 10.97 24.18
N GLY A 232 18.19 11.60 23.34
CA GLY A 232 18.00 12.97 22.87
C GLY A 232 16.66 13.16 22.17
N TRP A 233 16.36 12.34 21.16
CA TRP A 233 15.09 12.41 20.43
C TRP A 233 13.88 12.05 21.31
N ARG A 234 14.02 11.12 22.25
CA ARG A 234 12.95 10.80 23.22
C ARG A 234 12.61 11.99 24.10
N LYS A 235 13.61 12.69 24.64
CA LYS A 235 13.39 13.92 25.42
C LYS A 235 12.72 15.00 24.57
N LEU A 236 13.13 15.13 23.31
CA LEU A 236 12.55 16.10 22.38
C LEU A 236 11.09 15.77 22.03
N SER A 237 10.74 14.49 21.92
CA SER A 237 9.39 14.03 21.56
C SER A 237 8.27 14.49 22.50
N SER A 238 8.62 14.87 23.73
CA SER A 238 7.66 15.40 24.70
C SER A 238 7.32 16.88 24.48
N ASN A 239 8.17 17.62 23.75
CA ASN A 239 8.08 19.08 23.62
C ASN A 239 7.83 19.55 22.18
N VAL A 240 7.94 18.65 21.20
CA VAL A 240 7.89 18.98 19.77
C VAL A 240 6.82 18.14 19.08
N ARG A 241 6.14 18.74 18.09
CA ARG A 241 5.16 18.02 17.28
C ARG A 241 5.81 16.85 16.52
N PRO A 242 5.06 15.75 16.26
CA PRO A 242 5.59 14.58 15.58
C PRO A 242 6.34 14.89 14.27
N ARG A 243 5.77 15.73 13.40
CA ARG A 243 6.42 16.11 12.13
C ARG A 243 7.82 16.70 12.33
N ALA A 244 7.95 17.70 13.20
CA ALA A 244 9.23 18.39 13.43
C ALA A 244 10.26 17.46 14.09
N LEU A 245 9.82 16.55 14.98
CA LEU A 245 10.66 15.50 15.54
C LEU A 245 11.20 14.56 14.45
N ILE A 246 10.33 14.09 13.55
CA ILE A 246 10.72 13.15 12.47
C ILE A 246 11.67 13.84 11.49
N GLU A 247 11.40 15.09 11.13
CA GLU A 247 12.28 15.91 10.29
C GLU A 247 13.68 16.06 10.91
N GLN A 248 13.76 16.35 12.22
CA GLN A 248 15.03 16.44 12.93
C GLN A 248 15.75 15.08 12.98
N LEU A 249 15.01 14.01 13.28
CA LEU A 249 15.54 12.65 13.30
C LEU A 249 16.14 12.26 11.95
N ILE A 250 15.43 12.49 10.84
CA ILE A 250 15.92 12.14 9.50
C ILE A 250 17.22 12.89 9.17
N ARG A 251 17.33 14.16 9.58
CA ARG A 251 18.55 14.97 9.39
C ARG A 251 19.73 14.45 10.24
N GLU A 252 19.50 14.21 11.54
CA GLU A 252 20.57 13.87 12.49
C GLU A 252 20.98 12.39 12.45
N SER A 253 20.07 11.50 12.05
CA SER A 253 20.34 10.07 11.96
C SER A 253 21.28 9.68 10.83
N GLY A 254 21.45 10.52 9.81
CA GLY A 254 22.23 10.22 8.60
C GLY A 254 21.47 9.40 7.54
N LEU A 255 20.15 9.19 7.70
CA LEU A 255 19.33 8.42 6.75
C LEU A 255 19.36 9.00 5.32
N ILE A 256 19.32 10.32 5.18
CA ILE A 256 19.38 11.00 3.87
C ILE A 256 20.67 10.62 3.13
N GLN A 257 21.80 10.69 3.83
CA GLN A 257 23.10 10.37 3.25
C GLN A 257 23.21 8.89 2.92
N HIS A 258 22.70 8.02 3.81
CA HIS A 258 22.63 6.58 3.57
C HIS A 258 21.88 6.23 2.29
N TRP A 259 20.69 6.80 2.08
CA TRP A 259 19.92 6.51 0.88
C TRP A 259 20.58 7.04 -0.40
N ARG A 260 21.37 8.11 -0.31
CA ARG A 260 22.19 8.61 -1.43
C ARG A 260 23.30 7.63 -1.79
N GLU A 261 24.01 7.11 -0.80
CA GLU A 261 25.12 6.16 -0.99
C GLU A 261 24.65 4.77 -1.43
N ASP A 262 23.50 4.31 -0.92
CA ASP A 262 22.90 3.02 -1.27
C ASP A 262 22.24 3.03 -2.68
N SER A 263 21.93 4.22 -3.21
CA SER A 263 21.32 4.37 -4.53
C SER A 263 22.35 4.35 -5.64
N LYS A 264 22.16 3.45 -6.62
CA LYS A 264 23.00 3.38 -7.83
C LYS A 264 22.94 4.64 -8.71
N ARG A 265 21.85 5.41 -8.63
CA ARG A 265 21.59 6.61 -9.42
C ARG A 265 21.03 7.73 -8.52
N PRO A 266 21.40 9.00 -8.75
CA PRO A 266 20.87 10.14 -7.99
C PRO A 266 19.33 10.20 -7.97
N GLU A 267 18.69 9.99 -9.13
CA GLU A 267 17.22 9.98 -9.26
C GLU A 267 16.52 8.98 -8.33
N MET A 268 17.16 7.85 -8.00
CA MET A 268 16.57 6.86 -7.08
C MET A 268 16.61 7.35 -5.64
N ALA A 269 17.68 8.04 -5.24
CA ALA A 269 17.79 8.66 -3.93
C ALA A 269 16.76 9.80 -3.79
N GLU A 270 16.60 10.62 -4.83
CA GLU A 270 15.59 11.68 -4.87
C GLU A 270 14.17 11.12 -4.75
N ARG A 271 13.86 10.02 -5.43
CA ARG A 271 12.57 9.33 -5.29
C ARG A 271 12.34 8.83 -3.86
N ARG A 272 13.34 8.21 -3.21
CA ARG A 272 13.22 7.79 -1.80
C ARG A 272 12.97 8.99 -0.88
N GLN A 273 13.68 10.10 -1.10
CA GLN A 273 13.48 11.33 -0.33
C GLN A 273 12.10 11.93 -0.55
N ALA A 274 11.59 11.95 -1.79
CA ALA A 274 10.24 12.41 -2.10
C ALA A 274 9.16 11.57 -1.40
N GLN A 275 9.35 10.25 -1.27
CA GLN A 275 8.42 9.38 -0.55
C GLN A 275 8.37 9.68 0.95
N VAL A 276 9.53 9.95 1.55
CA VAL A 276 9.63 10.33 2.97
C VAL A 276 9.08 11.73 3.20
N GLN A 277 9.31 12.65 2.27
CA GLN A 277 8.74 13.99 2.33
C GLN A 277 7.20 13.96 2.25
N ALA A 278 6.64 13.15 1.35
CA ALA A 278 5.20 12.96 1.28
C ALA A 278 4.64 12.31 2.57
N PHE A 279 5.39 11.42 3.21
CA PHE A 279 5.02 10.89 4.53
C PHE A 279 4.95 11.98 5.59
N LEU A 280 5.94 12.88 5.62
CA LEU A 280 5.99 14.00 6.56
C LEU A 280 4.87 15.03 6.32
N GLU A 281 4.53 15.27 5.06
CA GLU A 281 3.40 16.12 4.67
C GLU A 281 2.10 15.55 5.21
N TRP A 282 1.84 14.27 4.96
CA TRP A 282 0.67 13.58 5.48
C TRP A 282 0.58 13.62 7.01
N ILE A 283 1.70 13.48 7.73
CA ILE A 283 1.73 13.63 9.20
C ILE A 283 1.45 15.08 9.62
N GLY A 284 1.95 16.06 8.86
CA GLY A 284 1.80 17.48 9.16
C GLY A 284 0.39 18.02 9.03
N ASP A 285 -0.40 17.45 8.11
CA ASP A 285 -1.79 17.85 7.88
C ASP A 285 -2.72 17.40 9.01
N ARG A 286 -2.25 16.48 9.84
CA ARG A 286 -3.01 15.93 10.95
C ARG A 286 -2.73 16.66 12.26
N ARG A 287 -3.70 16.60 13.17
CA ARG A 287 -3.69 17.31 14.46
C ARG A 287 -3.13 16.47 15.61
N GLU A 288 -2.47 15.34 15.37
CA GLU A 288 -1.97 14.53 16.48
C GLU A 288 -0.86 15.27 17.24
N ASN A 289 -1.05 15.36 18.55
CA ASN A 289 -0.13 16.05 19.44
C ASN A 289 0.96 15.12 20.01
N SER A 290 0.86 13.81 19.82
CA SER A 290 1.82 12.84 20.39
C SER A 290 2.26 11.78 19.40
N LEU A 291 3.54 11.41 19.47
CA LEU A 291 4.14 10.35 18.65
C LEU A 291 3.48 8.98 18.91
N GLY A 292 3.12 8.70 20.17
CA GLY A 292 2.46 7.44 20.53
C GLY A 292 1.09 7.27 19.88
N ALA A 293 0.28 8.34 19.81
CA ALA A 293 -1.02 8.29 19.13
C ALA A 293 -0.86 8.04 17.62
N LEU A 294 0.07 8.74 16.99
CA LEU A 294 0.40 8.56 15.57
C LEU A 294 0.83 7.12 15.28
N LEU A 295 1.73 6.54 16.08
CA LEU A 295 2.20 5.18 15.85
C LEU A 295 1.13 4.15 16.16
N THR A 296 0.28 4.35 17.16
CA THR A 296 -0.84 3.43 17.43
C THR A 296 -1.77 3.30 16.23
N GLN A 297 -1.91 4.35 15.43
CA GLN A 297 -2.67 4.33 14.17
C GLN A 297 -1.88 3.68 13.02
N LEU A 298 -0.58 3.90 12.94
CA LEU A 298 0.25 3.39 11.84
C LEU A 298 0.71 1.93 12.03
N MET A 299 0.78 1.44 13.27
CA MET A 299 1.22 0.09 13.65
C MET A 299 0.11 -0.95 13.48
N LEU A 300 -0.54 -0.97 12.31
CA LEU A 300 -1.16 -2.21 11.87
C LEU A 300 -0.06 -3.15 11.39
N GLU A 301 0.01 -4.32 12.01
CA GLU A 301 0.93 -5.36 11.59
C GLU A 301 0.59 -5.82 10.17
N SER A 302 1.55 -5.64 9.27
CA SER A 302 1.57 -6.31 7.98
C SER A 302 1.99 -7.76 8.21
N GLN A 303 1.09 -8.57 8.77
CA GLN A 303 1.28 -10.01 8.88
C GLN A 303 0.21 -10.67 8.04
N ASP A 304 0.44 -10.68 6.73
CA ASP A 304 0.12 -11.78 5.79
C ASP A 304 0.16 -11.23 4.36
N ASP A 305 1.03 -11.82 3.53
CA ASP A 305 1.04 -11.62 2.07
C ASP A 305 -0.18 -12.28 1.40
N GLU A 306 -0.90 -13.13 2.15
CA GLU A 306 -2.16 -13.68 1.67
C GLU A 306 -3.29 -12.65 1.82
N PRO A 307 -4.11 -12.54 0.79
CA PRO A 307 -5.15 -11.52 0.80
C PRO A 307 -6.27 -11.74 1.82
N GLY A 308 -6.43 -12.96 2.35
CA GLY A 308 -7.27 -13.30 3.49
C GLY A 308 -8.57 -12.49 3.63
N ASP A 309 -8.83 -12.00 4.84
CA ASP A 309 -9.93 -11.10 5.15
C ASP A 309 -9.49 -9.64 5.13
N ARG A 310 -9.24 -9.10 3.93
CA ARG A 310 -8.69 -7.74 3.74
C ARG A 310 -9.34 -7.02 2.57
N VAL A 311 -9.48 -5.70 2.69
CA VAL A 311 -9.89 -4.81 1.59
C VAL A 311 -8.88 -4.92 0.45
N ARG A 312 -9.36 -5.06 -0.78
CA ARG A 312 -8.47 -5.10 -1.95
C ARG A 312 -8.21 -3.70 -2.50
N LEU A 313 -6.95 -3.28 -2.48
CA LEU A 313 -6.48 -2.10 -3.20
C LEU A 313 -5.85 -2.57 -4.51
N MET A 314 -6.35 -2.12 -5.65
CA MET A 314 -5.79 -2.55 -6.93
C MET A 314 -6.05 -1.57 -8.06
N THR A 315 -5.24 -1.68 -9.11
CA THR A 315 -5.53 -0.93 -10.34
C THR A 315 -6.75 -1.52 -11.05
N LEU A 316 -7.46 -0.69 -11.83
CA LEU A 316 -8.51 -1.14 -12.76
C LEU A 316 -8.04 -2.32 -13.65
N HIS A 317 -6.77 -2.32 -14.06
CA HIS A 317 -6.19 -3.40 -14.88
C HIS A 317 -6.03 -4.71 -14.11
N SER A 318 -5.73 -4.64 -12.82
CA SER A 318 -5.55 -5.80 -11.95
C SER A 318 -6.89 -6.42 -11.52
N ALA A 319 -7.99 -5.69 -11.66
CA ALA A 319 -9.33 -6.16 -11.31
C ALA A 319 -9.96 -7.11 -12.36
N LYS A 320 -9.32 -7.27 -13.53
CA LYS A 320 -9.86 -8.11 -14.61
C LYS A 320 -10.06 -9.55 -14.13
N GLY A 321 -11.30 -10.04 -14.25
CA GLY A 321 -11.68 -11.39 -13.85
C GLY A 321 -12.05 -11.53 -12.37
N LEU A 322 -12.01 -10.44 -11.59
CA LEU A 322 -12.42 -10.42 -10.18
C LEU A 322 -13.81 -9.82 -10.01
N GLU A 323 -14.42 -10.09 -8.86
CA GLU A 323 -15.71 -9.54 -8.45
C GLU A 323 -15.75 -9.32 -6.94
N PHE A 324 -16.45 -8.27 -6.53
CA PHE A 324 -16.56 -7.85 -5.13
C PHE A 324 -17.97 -7.35 -4.86
N ARG A 325 -18.43 -7.50 -3.62
CA ARG A 325 -19.76 -7.05 -3.20
C ARG A 325 -19.84 -5.52 -3.17
N HIS A 326 -18.79 -4.86 -2.71
CA HIS A 326 -18.68 -3.41 -2.65
C HIS A 326 -17.43 -2.95 -3.41
N VAL A 327 -17.61 -2.05 -4.37
CA VAL A 327 -16.53 -1.50 -5.19
C VAL A 327 -16.53 0.02 -5.09
N PHE A 328 -15.39 0.58 -4.71
CA PHE A 328 -15.10 2.01 -4.78
C PHE A 328 -14.23 2.26 -6.01
N LEU A 329 -14.64 3.19 -6.86
CA LEU A 329 -13.81 3.71 -7.94
C LEU A 329 -13.37 5.12 -7.55
N VAL A 330 -12.07 5.35 -7.41
CA VAL A 330 -11.50 6.61 -6.91
C VAL A 330 -10.69 7.33 -7.98
N GLY A 331 -10.56 8.65 -7.84
CA GLY A 331 -9.87 9.50 -8.81
C GLY A 331 -10.53 9.47 -10.19
N CYS A 332 -11.87 9.52 -10.22
CA CYS A 332 -12.66 9.68 -11.44
C CYS A 332 -12.62 11.14 -11.93
N GLU A 333 -11.45 11.58 -12.38
CA GLU A 333 -11.16 12.95 -12.79
C GLU A 333 -10.54 12.98 -14.19
N ASP A 334 -10.79 14.04 -14.95
CA ASP A 334 -10.17 14.23 -16.27
C ASP A 334 -8.65 14.45 -16.12
N GLY A 335 -7.85 13.65 -16.83
CA GLY A 335 -6.39 13.54 -16.66
C GLY A 335 -5.95 12.36 -15.77
N LEU A 336 -6.90 11.64 -15.16
CA LEU A 336 -6.69 10.38 -14.45
C LEU A 336 -7.55 9.24 -15.02
N LEU A 337 -8.85 9.47 -15.22
CA LEU A 337 -9.77 8.49 -15.80
C LEU A 337 -10.89 9.18 -16.63
N PRO A 338 -10.71 9.41 -17.95
CA PRO A 338 -9.50 9.13 -18.74
C PRO A 338 -8.26 9.93 -18.30
#